data_AF-A0AAD9BMW5-F1
#
_entry.id   AF-A0AAD9BMW5-F1
#
_cell.length_a   1.000
_cell.length_b   1.000
_cell.length_c   1.000
_cell.angle_alpha   90.00
_cell.angle_beta   90.00
_cell.angle_gamma   90.00
#
_symmetry.space_group_name_H-M   'P 1'
#
loop_
_entity.id
_entity.type
_entity.pdbx_description
1 polymer ?
#
loop_
_entity_poly.entity_id
_entity_poly.type
_entity_poly.pdbx_seq_one_letter_code
_entity_poly.pdbx_strand_id
1 'polypeptide(L)'
;MESNLSGLSSLKEEGDLLYIQPHYKETYRLAIYALLCGGQEAYEEFLRVEQISHFLSEEEIQFILEHAELPVLEDDDSSEGKKVTDEASPSTYFPTESDEEVPDLDLGWPEIPLEGAETSISLLFNPPRLNTPTIKEVVRKQIQEARLCIAIAMDVFTDVDIFKEIVTATLRGVVVYILLDQSQIRSFLNMSKRVGINIQDLKKLRVRTVPGLRYQCRSGVKFSGDLEQRFILVDCRTVLFGTYSYTWAFEKINHSMVLVITGQLVGSYDEEFRRLYARSTVPAVLSKEKSSIQLLKEGVTLGSPNSSQLSLHQIHMRPKVMQGMRSAQMDLTTAP
;
A
#
# COMPACT_ATOMS: atom_id res chain seq x y z
N MET A 1 46.73 -35.99 -30.06
CA MET A 1 48.10 -35.79 -29.51
C MET A 1 48.48 -34.37 -29.84
N GLU A 2 48.82 -33.46 -28.95
CA GLU A 2 48.84 -33.42 -27.49
C GLU A 2 48.96 -31.92 -27.17
N SER A 3 48.35 -31.55 -26.05
CA SER A 3 48.37 -30.27 -25.36
C SER A 3 49.76 -29.67 -25.12
N ASN A 4 49.85 -28.34 -25.07
CA ASN A 4 50.75 -27.63 -24.16
C ASN A 4 50.19 -26.23 -23.85
N LEU A 5 49.11 -26.20 -23.06
CA LEU A 5 48.78 -25.08 -22.19
C LEU A 5 49.70 -25.19 -20.98
N SER A 6 50.75 -24.39 -20.93
CA SER A 6 51.55 -24.23 -19.71
C SER A 6 52.27 -22.90 -19.75
N GLY A 7 51.91 -22.01 -18.83
CA GLY A 7 52.78 -20.92 -18.42
C GLY A 7 52.33 -19.53 -18.81
N LEU A 8 51.19 -19.07 -18.29
CA LEU A 8 51.04 -17.67 -17.85
C LEU A 8 50.23 -17.64 -16.55
N SER A 9 50.82 -18.25 -15.50
CA SER A 9 50.58 -17.80 -14.13
C SER A 9 51.56 -16.67 -13.86
N SER A 10 51.06 -15.44 -13.80
CA SER A 10 51.62 -14.33 -13.03
C SER A 10 50.81 -13.06 -13.34
N LEU A 11 49.53 -13.06 -12.99
CA LEU A 11 48.90 -11.79 -12.64
C LEU A 11 49.48 -11.43 -11.29
N LYS A 12 50.45 -10.51 -11.33
CA LYS A 12 50.95 -9.78 -10.18
C LYS A 12 49.74 -9.30 -9.37
N GLU A 13 49.87 -9.40 -8.06
CA GLU A 13 49.04 -8.75 -7.05
C GLU A 13 48.94 -7.24 -7.37
N GLU A 14 48.01 -6.87 -8.24
CA GLU A 14 47.48 -5.51 -8.33
C GLU A 14 46.35 -5.45 -7.31
N GLY A 15 46.56 -4.59 -6.30
CA GLY A 15 45.99 -4.72 -4.96
C GLY A 15 44.48 -4.94 -4.89
N ASP A 16 44.07 -5.56 -3.78
CA ASP A 16 42.68 -5.77 -3.35
C ASP A 16 41.80 -4.54 -3.65
N LEU A 17 41.23 -4.52 -4.85
CA LEU A 17 40.04 -3.75 -5.11
C LEU A 17 39.00 -4.36 -4.17
N LEU A 18 38.56 -3.57 -3.18
CA LEU A 18 37.50 -3.90 -2.24
C LEU A 18 36.19 -4.12 -3.01
N TYR A 19 36.09 -5.23 -3.72
CA TYR A 19 34.87 -5.66 -4.39
C TYR A 19 33.88 -6.06 -3.31
N ILE A 20 32.80 -5.31 -3.20
CA ILE A 20 31.65 -5.70 -2.38
C ILE A 20 31.13 -7.01 -2.99
N GLN A 21 31.19 -8.09 -2.21
CA GLN A 21 30.70 -9.39 -2.67
C GLN A 21 29.19 -9.32 -2.93
N PRO A 22 28.68 -10.11 -3.91
CA PRO A 22 27.24 -10.21 -4.14
C PRO A 22 26.50 -10.56 -2.84
N HIS A 23 25.44 -9.82 -2.55
CA HIS A 23 24.70 -9.96 -1.29
C HIS A 23 23.87 -11.26 -1.21
N TYR A 24 23.61 -11.92 -2.34
CA TYR A 24 22.75 -13.10 -2.39
C TYR A 24 23.36 -14.27 -1.59
N LYS A 25 22.58 -14.79 -0.64
CA LYS A 25 22.91 -16.00 0.13
C LYS A 25 21.75 -16.99 0.04
N GLU A 26 21.97 -18.10 -0.66
CA GLU A 26 20.99 -19.17 -0.78
C GLU A 26 20.56 -19.72 0.59
N THR A 27 21.50 -19.75 1.53
CA THR A 27 21.25 -20.16 2.92
C THR A 27 20.22 -19.27 3.63
N TYR A 28 20.20 -17.96 3.37
CA TYR A 28 19.20 -17.05 3.97
C TYR A 28 17.82 -17.32 3.38
N ARG A 29 17.76 -17.56 2.07
CA ARG A 29 16.52 -17.93 1.38
C ARG A 29 15.94 -19.24 1.92
N LEU A 30 16.79 -20.23 2.20
CA LEU A 30 16.40 -21.51 2.81
C LEU A 30 15.99 -21.35 4.29
N ALA A 31 16.64 -20.48 5.05
CA ALA A 31 16.23 -20.17 6.42
C ALA A 31 14.81 -19.57 6.46
N ILE A 32 14.50 -18.63 5.55
CA ILE A 32 13.13 -18.09 5.42
C ILE A 32 12.13 -19.19 5.04
N TYR A 33 12.53 -20.14 4.19
CA TYR A 33 11.70 -21.29 3.86
C TYR A 33 11.43 -22.18 5.08
N ALA A 34 12.45 -22.47 5.89
CA ALA A 34 12.30 -23.23 7.14
C ALA A 34 11.36 -22.51 8.12
N LEU A 35 11.48 -21.18 8.24
CA LEU A 35 10.60 -20.35 9.04
C LEU A 35 9.13 -20.50 8.63
N LEU A 36 8.84 -20.43 7.33
CA LEU A 36 7.48 -20.51 6.82
C LEU A 36 6.87 -21.92 6.90
N CYS A 37 7.69 -22.97 6.77
CA CYS A 37 7.21 -24.35 6.81
C CYS A 37 7.07 -24.91 8.23
N GLY A 38 7.94 -24.52 9.16
CA GLY A 38 8.04 -25.12 10.50
C GLY A 38 8.07 -24.10 11.64
N GLY A 39 7.82 -22.83 11.36
CA GLY A 39 7.82 -21.77 12.36
C GLY A 39 9.21 -21.41 12.88
N GLN A 40 9.24 -20.65 13.97
CA GLN A 40 10.47 -20.13 14.57
C GLN A 40 11.43 -21.25 15.00
N GLU A 41 10.93 -22.35 15.57
CA GLU A 41 11.77 -23.48 16.00
C GLU A 41 12.55 -24.10 14.83
N ALA A 42 11.90 -24.28 13.68
CA ALA A 42 12.54 -24.81 12.48
C ALA A 42 13.58 -23.85 11.89
N TYR A 43 13.31 -22.54 11.96
CA TYR A 43 14.27 -21.50 11.57
C TYR A 43 15.52 -21.54 12.46
N GLU A 44 15.35 -21.57 13.78
CA GLU A 44 16.46 -21.62 14.74
C GLU A 44 17.30 -22.89 14.58
N GLU A 45 16.64 -24.04 14.38
CA GLU A 45 17.34 -25.30 14.13
C GLU A 45 18.13 -25.26 12.81
N PHE A 46 17.54 -24.71 11.75
CA PHE A 46 18.23 -24.55 10.46
C PHE A 46 19.47 -23.68 10.59
N LEU A 47 19.37 -22.53 11.28
CA LEU A 47 20.53 -21.65 11.53
C LEU A 47 21.62 -22.36 12.33
N ARG A 48 21.23 -23.16 13.33
CA ARG A 48 22.17 -23.94 14.16
C ARG A 48 22.92 -24.99 13.35
N VAL A 49 22.22 -25.73 12.50
CA VAL A 49 22.80 -26.79 11.66
C VAL A 49 23.73 -26.21 10.60
N GLU A 50 23.30 -25.15 9.91
CA GLU A 50 24.06 -24.50 8.85
C GLU A 50 25.11 -23.50 9.39
N GLN A 51 25.21 -23.33 10.71
CA GLN A 51 26.14 -22.43 11.40
C GLN A 51 26.02 -20.96 10.94
N ILE A 52 24.79 -20.49 10.75
CA ILE A 52 24.49 -19.14 10.29
C ILE A 52 24.13 -18.27 11.49
N SER A 53 24.63 -17.04 11.54
CA SER A 53 24.18 -16.06 12.54
C SER A 53 22.74 -15.61 12.27
N HIS A 54 21.97 -15.40 13.34
CA HIS A 54 20.64 -14.79 13.22
C HIS A 54 20.71 -13.48 12.45
N PHE A 55 19.88 -13.35 11.41
CA PHE A 55 19.85 -12.17 10.55
C PHE A 55 18.48 -11.49 10.48
N LEU A 56 17.42 -12.16 10.94
CA LEU A 56 16.09 -11.58 11.15
C LEU A 56 15.94 -11.15 12.61
N SER A 57 15.32 -9.99 12.84
CA SER A 57 14.87 -9.58 14.17
C SER A 57 13.62 -10.36 14.60
N GLU A 58 13.26 -10.29 15.89
CA GLU A 58 12.02 -10.92 16.40
C GLU A 58 10.78 -10.32 15.72
N GLU A 59 10.80 -9.01 15.46
CA GLU A 59 9.71 -8.32 14.77
C GLU A 59 9.57 -8.76 13.32
N GLU A 60 10.69 -8.97 12.61
CA GLU A 60 10.68 -9.48 11.24
C GLU A 60 10.17 -10.92 11.17
N ILE A 61 10.58 -11.77 12.12
CA ILE A 61 10.08 -13.15 12.25
C ILE A 61 8.56 -13.14 12.45
N GLN A 62 8.08 -12.34 13.40
CA GLN A 62 6.65 -12.23 13.68
C GLN A 62 5.89 -11.69 12.46
N PHE A 63 6.41 -10.65 11.82
CA PHE A 63 5.82 -10.06 10.63
C PHE A 63 5.66 -11.09 9.50
N ILE A 64 6.72 -11.85 9.19
CA ILE A 64 6.68 -12.87 8.14
C ILE A 64 5.65 -13.94 8.45
N LEU A 65 5.60 -14.43 9.69
CA LEU A 65 4.64 -15.47 10.09
C LEU A 65 3.18 -14.98 10.07
N GLU A 66 2.92 -13.74 10.47
CA GLU A 66 1.58 -13.14 10.48
C GLU A 66 1.05 -12.81 9.08
N HIS A 67 1.93 -12.39 8.16
CA HIS A 67 1.56 -11.90 6.83
C HIS A 67 1.79 -12.94 5.72
N ALA A 68 2.17 -14.18 6.07
CA ALA A 68 2.32 -15.27 5.12
C ALA A 68 0.96 -15.73 4.56
N GLU A 69 0.76 -15.48 3.28
CA GLU A 69 -0.39 -15.96 2.50
C GLU A 69 -0.04 -17.32 1.88
N LEU A 70 -0.77 -18.37 2.26
CA LEU A 70 -0.65 -19.68 1.64
C LEU A 70 -1.13 -19.61 0.18
N PRO A 71 -0.52 -20.40 -0.74
CA PRO A 71 -1.01 -20.47 -2.11
C PRO A 71 -2.46 -20.95 -2.11
N VAL A 72 -3.31 -20.24 -2.86
CA VAL A 72 -4.70 -20.67 -3.07
C VAL A 72 -4.65 -21.96 -3.88
N LEU A 73 -5.03 -23.07 -3.24
CA LEU A 73 -5.36 -24.29 -3.98
C LEU A 73 -6.67 -23.99 -4.69
N GLU A 74 -6.61 -23.69 -6.00
CA GLU A 74 -7.80 -23.75 -6.82
C GLU A 74 -8.25 -25.22 -6.79
N ASP A 75 -9.33 -25.49 -6.05
CA ASP A 75 -10.01 -26.79 -6.11
C ASP A 75 -10.42 -27.00 -7.57
N ASP A 76 -9.71 -27.91 -8.24
CA ASP A 76 -10.00 -28.37 -9.59
C ASP A 76 -11.28 -29.24 -9.55
N ASP A 77 -12.40 -28.60 -9.27
CA ASP A 77 -13.75 -29.19 -9.38
C ASP A 77 -14.34 -28.88 -10.75
N SER A 78 -13.51 -29.05 -11.79
CA SER A 78 -13.96 -29.18 -13.16
C SER A 78 -13.55 -30.56 -13.69
N SER A 79 -14.47 -31.50 -13.53
CA SER A 79 -14.43 -32.81 -14.16
C SER A 79 -14.25 -32.67 -15.68
N GLU A 80 -13.04 -32.93 -16.19
CA GLU A 80 -12.82 -33.78 -17.37
C GLU A 80 -11.31 -34.05 -17.56
N GLY A 81 -10.94 -35.33 -17.52
CA GLY A 81 -9.58 -35.80 -17.37
C GLY A 81 -8.57 -35.27 -18.40
N LYS A 82 -7.47 -34.73 -17.89
CA LYS A 82 -6.20 -34.66 -18.62
C LYS A 82 -5.12 -35.33 -17.79
N LYS A 83 -4.57 -36.41 -18.34
CA LYS A 83 -3.45 -37.17 -17.78
C LYS A 83 -2.32 -36.23 -17.39
N VAL A 84 -1.91 -36.32 -16.13
CA VAL A 84 -0.67 -35.80 -15.59
C VAL A 84 0.49 -36.46 -16.34
N THR A 85 1.19 -35.68 -17.15
CA THR A 85 2.53 -36.03 -17.63
C THR A 85 3.48 -34.92 -17.24
N ASP A 86 4.39 -35.31 -16.35
CA ASP A 86 5.75 -34.84 -16.12
C ASP A 86 6.02 -33.38 -15.75
N GLU A 87 6.63 -33.28 -14.57
CA GLU A 87 7.54 -32.26 -14.04
C GLU A 87 7.88 -31.07 -14.95
N ALA A 88 7.02 -30.05 -14.95
CA ALA A 88 7.46 -28.69 -15.24
C ALA A 88 7.85 -28.03 -13.91
N SER A 89 9.13 -28.03 -13.60
CA SER A 89 9.68 -27.05 -12.65
C SER A 89 9.18 -25.66 -13.06
N PRO A 90 8.58 -24.86 -12.16
CA PRO A 90 8.07 -23.56 -12.55
C PRO A 90 9.25 -22.72 -13.03
N SER A 91 9.32 -22.51 -14.35
CA SER A 91 10.25 -21.61 -15.00
C SER A 91 10.17 -20.25 -14.28
N THR A 92 11.31 -19.67 -13.94
CA THR A 92 11.43 -18.36 -13.26
C THR A 92 10.99 -17.17 -14.13
N TYR A 93 10.43 -17.43 -15.30
CA TYR A 93 9.97 -16.42 -16.25
C TYR A 93 8.50 -16.67 -16.56
N PHE A 94 7.63 -15.83 -16.00
CA PHE A 94 6.18 -15.81 -16.23
C PHE A 94 5.80 -14.50 -16.95
N PRO A 95 5.79 -14.48 -18.30
CA PRO A 95 5.47 -13.27 -19.08
C PRO A 95 4.01 -12.81 -18.94
N THR A 96 3.10 -13.72 -18.62
CA THR A 96 1.66 -13.41 -18.55
C THR A 96 1.24 -12.67 -17.29
N GLU A 97 2.07 -12.61 -16.24
CA GLU A 97 1.85 -11.73 -15.08
C GLU A 97 2.54 -10.36 -15.22
N SER A 98 3.29 -10.11 -16.31
CA SER A 98 4.03 -8.84 -16.49
C SER A 98 3.26 -7.75 -17.24
N ASP A 99 2.07 -8.05 -17.77
CA ASP A 99 1.28 -7.15 -18.62
C ASP A 99 0.08 -6.56 -17.86
N GLU A 100 0.30 -6.07 -16.63
CA GLU A 100 -0.70 -5.19 -15.98
C GLU A 100 -0.67 -3.81 -16.66
N GLU A 101 -1.84 -3.32 -17.09
CA GLU A 101 -1.97 -2.01 -17.70
C GLU A 101 -1.55 -0.92 -16.71
N VAL A 102 -0.53 -0.14 -17.07
CA VAL A 102 0.00 0.93 -16.22
C VAL A 102 -1.08 2.00 -16.06
N PRO A 103 -1.57 2.29 -14.84
CA PRO A 103 -2.59 3.30 -14.64
C PRO A 103 -2.08 4.69 -15.01
N ASP A 104 -2.85 5.38 -15.83
CA ASP A 104 -2.56 6.76 -16.20
C ASP A 104 -2.86 7.75 -15.06
N LEU A 105 -2.11 8.84 -15.04
CA LEU A 105 -2.39 10.02 -14.21
C LEU A 105 -3.61 10.76 -14.78
N ASP A 106 -4.79 10.20 -14.51
CA ASP A 106 -6.11 10.53 -15.11
C ASP A 106 -6.58 11.98 -14.91
N LEU A 107 -6.08 12.67 -13.88
CA LEU A 107 -6.39 14.07 -13.61
C LEU A 107 -5.42 15.06 -14.29
N GLY A 108 -4.45 14.55 -15.05
CA GLY A 108 -3.39 15.33 -15.69
C GLY A 108 -2.14 15.44 -14.82
N TRP A 109 -1.02 15.79 -15.46
CA TRP A 109 0.29 15.95 -14.82
C TRP A 109 1.08 17.10 -15.48
N PRO A 110 1.71 18.00 -14.71
CA PRO A 110 2.51 19.08 -15.29
C PRO A 110 3.78 18.57 -15.95
N GLU A 111 4.04 19.00 -17.19
CA GLU A 111 5.33 18.82 -17.85
C GLU A 111 6.17 20.09 -17.64
N ILE A 112 7.25 19.98 -16.84
CA ILE A 112 8.12 21.10 -16.53
C ILE A 112 9.54 20.77 -16.97
N PRO A 113 10.14 21.54 -17.89
CA PRO A 113 11.53 21.33 -18.27
C PRO A 113 12.42 21.75 -17.09
N LEU A 114 13.07 20.76 -16.46
CA LEU A 114 14.01 20.94 -15.37
C LEU A 114 15.48 20.71 -15.80
N GLU A 115 15.70 20.39 -17.07
CA GLU A 115 17.03 20.17 -17.63
C GLU A 115 17.90 21.43 -17.48
N GLY A 116 19.06 21.28 -16.85
CA GLY A 116 20.00 22.38 -16.61
C GLY A 116 19.66 23.31 -15.44
N ALA A 117 18.57 23.06 -14.69
CA ALA A 117 18.25 23.83 -13.50
C ALA A 117 19.16 23.45 -12.31
N GLU A 118 19.79 24.45 -11.68
CA GLU A 118 20.60 24.21 -10.48
C GLU A 118 19.78 23.59 -9.35
N THR A 119 20.28 22.50 -8.77
CA THR A 119 19.62 21.82 -7.66
C THR A 119 19.93 22.54 -6.35
N SER A 120 18.90 22.93 -5.62
CA SER A 120 19.01 23.50 -4.28
C SER A 120 18.38 22.57 -3.26
N ILE A 121 19.08 22.35 -2.15
CA ILE A 121 18.64 21.47 -1.07
C ILE A 121 18.77 22.22 0.26
N SER A 122 17.69 22.23 1.02
CA SER A 122 17.67 22.75 2.40
C SER A 122 17.10 21.72 3.36
N LEU A 123 17.43 21.84 4.65
CA LEU A 123 17.11 20.85 5.67
C LEU A 123 16.20 21.44 6.75
N LEU A 124 15.18 20.67 7.12
CA LEU A 124 14.27 20.93 8.24
C LEU A 124 14.33 19.78 9.24
N PHE A 125 14.08 20.09 10.50
CA PHE A 125 14.16 19.13 11.61
C PHE A 125 12.90 19.23 12.47
N ASN A 126 12.53 18.13 13.11
CA ASN A 126 11.61 18.12 14.23
C ASN A 126 12.30 17.49 15.46
N PRO A 127 12.44 18.21 16.58
CA PRO A 127 12.11 19.62 16.80
C PRO A 127 12.87 20.59 15.88
N PRO A 128 12.31 21.79 15.59
CA PRO A 128 12.97 22.78 14.75
C PRO A 128 14.26 23.30 15.38
N ARG A 129 15.23 23.68 14.54
CA ARG A 129 16.43 24.39 14.96
C ARG A 129 16.13 25.88 15.19
N LEU A 130 17.04 26.58 15.85
CA LEU A 130 16.90 28.02 16.11
C LEU A 130 16.61 28.80 14.82
N ASN A 131 15.57 29.65 14.84
CA ASN A 131 15.14 30.47 13.71
C ASN A 131 14.77 29.68 12.44
N THR A 132 14.37 28.41 12.56
CA THR A 132 13.84 27.63 11.45
C THR A 132 12.36 27.29 11.68
N PRO A 133 11.53 27.27 10.62
CA PRO A 133 10.14 26.84 10.75
C PRO A 133 10.05 25.34 11.05
N THR A 134 8.90 24.92 11.59
CA THR A 134 8.60 23.49 11.75
C THR A 134 8.37 22.84 10.39
N ILE A 135 8.60 21.52 10.31
CA ILE A 135 8.31 20.73 9.10
C ILE A 135 6.83 20.89 8.70
N LYS A 136 5.91 20.81 9.67
CA LYS A 136 4.46 20.94 9.43
C LYS A 136 4.08 22.31 8.85
N GLU A 137 4.67 23.40 9.34
CA GLU A 137 4.43 24.74 8.77
C GLU A 137 4.88 24.83 7.31
N VAL A 138 6.05 24.29 6.98
CA VAL A 138 6.54 24.33 5.59
C VAL A 138 5.70 23.44 4.68
N VAL A 139 5.33 22.23 5.11
CA VAL A 139 4.42 21.36 4.34
C VAL A 139 3.09 22.06 4.05
N ARG A 140 2.46 22.64 5.07
CA ARG A 140 1.19 23.38 4.90
C ARG A 140 1.35 24.56 3.97
N LYS A 141 2.43 25.33 4.09
CA LYS A 141 2.72 26.46 3.21
C LYS A 141 2.88 26.01 1.75
N GLN A 142 3.60 24.92 1.48
CA GLN A 142 3.78 24.40 0.13
C GLN A 142 2.44 23.96 -0.49
N ILE A 143 1.58 23.31 0.28
CA ILE A 143 0.22 22.94 -0.16
C ILE A 143 -0.62 24.20 -0.47
N GLN A 144 -0.52 25.23 0.37
CA GLN A 144 -1.20 26.50 0.16
C GLN A 144 -0.68 27.25 -1.07
N GLU A 145 0.60 27.17 -1.40
CA GLU A 145 1.19 27.85 -2.56
C GLU A 145 0.99 27.09 -3.88
N ALA A 146 0.65 25.79 -3.82
CA ALA A 146 0.41 24.93 -4.97
C ALA A 146 -0.66 25.49 -5.92
N ARG A 147 -0.41 25.39 -7.23
CA ARG A 147 -1.27 25.94 -8.29
C ARG A 147 -1.75 24.90 -9.30
N LEU A 148 -0.99 23.84 -9.53
CA LEU A 148 -1.22 22.88 -10.60
C LEU A 148 -1.50 21.49 -10.03
N CYS A 149 -0.54 20.91 -9.32
CA CYS A 149 -0.58 19.51 -8.92
C CYS A 149 0.15 19.28 -7.59
N ILE A 150 -0.38 18.38 -6.77
CA ILE A 150 0.26 17.86 -5.56
C ILE A 150 0.27 16.34 -5.65
N ALA A 151 1.45 15.75 -5.47
CA ALA A 151 1.63 14.31 -5.45
C ALA A 151 2.28 13.90 -4.14
N ILE A 152 1.64 12.98 -3.40
CA ILE A 152 2.08 12.56 -2.07
C ILE A 152 2.28 11.06 -2.08
N ALA A 153 3.47 10.60 -1.70
CA ALA A 153 3.72 9.21 -1.29
C ALA A 153 3.98 9.22 0.22
N MET A 154 3.18 8.47 0.98
CA MET A 154 3.20 8.53 2.44
C MET A 154 2.86 7.17 3.06
N ASP A 155 3.59 6.79 4.09
CA ASP A 155 3.32 5.59 4.87
C ASP A 155 2.01 5.73 5.67
N VAL A 156 1.92 6.74 6.54
CA VAL A 156 0.78 7.00 7.42
C VAL A 156 0.33 8.45 7.26
N PHE A 157 -0.96 8.63 6.96
CA PHE A 157 -1.59 9.95 6.86
C PHE A 157 -2.83 10.01 7.77
N THR A 158 -2.67 10.63 8.93
CA THR A 158 -3.74 10.88 9.91
C THR A 158 -3.74 12.29 10.50
N ASP A 159 -2.87 13.20 10.01
CA ASP A 159 -2.86 14.61 10.40
C ASP A 159 -4.01 15.39 9.75
N VAL A 160 -4.94 15.85 10.59
CA VAL A 160 -6.17 16.56 10.17
C VAL A 160 -5.87 17.93 9.56
N ASP A 161 -4.83 18.63 10.04
CA ASP A 161 -4.53 19.98 9.57
C ASP A 161 -3.96 19.94 8.15
N ILE A 162 -3.01 19.02 7.90
CA ILE A 162 -2.46 18.81 6.57
C ILE A 162 -3.58 18.33 5.61
N PHE A 163 -4.45 17.41 6.06
CA PHE A 163 -5.58 16.95 5.25
C PHE A 163 -6.52 18.09 4.84
N LYS A 164 -6.84 19.02 5.76
CA LYS A 164 -7.69 20.18 5.45
C LYS A 164 -7.04 21.13 4.43
N GLU A 165 -5.73 21.32 4.48
CA GLU A 165 -5.01 22.10 3.45
C GLU A 165 -5.11 21.43 2.08
N ILE A 166 -4.98 20.10 2.00
CA ILE A 166 -5.13 19.33 0.76
C ILE A 166 -6.54 19.46 0.18
N VAL A 167 -7.57 19.35 1.04
CA VAL A 167 -8.96 19.54 0.62
C VAL A 167 -9.15 20.96 0.08
N THR A 168 -8.61 21.97 0.77
CA THR A 168 -8.67 23.36 0.33
C THR A 168 -7.97 23.55 -1.01
N ALA A 169 -6.79 22.97 -1.22
CA ALA A 169 -6.09 22.99 -2.50
C ALA A 169 -6.92 22.36 -3.62
N THR A 170 -7.54 21.21 -3.34
CA THR A 170 -8.43 20.51 -4.28
C THR A 170 -9.63 21.38 -4.69
N LEU A 171 -10.25 22.07 -3.73
CA LEU A 171 -11.37 23.00 -3.98
C LEU A 171 -10.95 24.23 -4.79
N ARG A 172 -9.69 24.69 -4.68
CA ARG A 172 -9.12 25.73 -5.55
C ARG A 172 -8.83 25.25 -6.96
N GLY A 173 -8.93 23.94 -7.21
CA GLY A 173 -8.73 23.35 -8.51
C GLY A 173 -7.38 22.70 -8.73
N VAL A 174 -6.53 22.60 -7.70
CA VAL A 174 -5.27 21.85 -7.76
C VAL A 174 -5.59 20.36 -7.88
N VAL A 175 -4.88 19.66 -8.76
CA VAL A 175 -4.97 18.20 -8.90
C VAL A 175 -4.17 17.54 -7.79
N VAL A 176 -4.72 16.54 -7.12
CA VAL A 176 -4.04 15.87 -6.01
C VAL A 176 -4.04 14.35 -6.19
N TYR A 177 -2.86 13.75 -6.14
CA TYR A 177 -2.66 12.31 -6.05
C TYR A 177 -2.04 11.95 -4.70
N ILE A 178 -2.61 10.98 -3.99
CA ILE A 178 -2.10 10.44 -2.74
C ILE A 178 -1.91 8.94 -2.91
N LEU A 179 -0.67 8.49 -2.75
CA LEU A 179 -0.28 7.10 -2.64
C LEU A 179 -0.02 6.80 -1.17
N LEU A 180 -0.78 5.87 -0.62
CA LEU A 180 -0.64 5.43 0.76
C LEU A 180 -0.19 3.98 0.84
N ASP A 181 0.43 3.62 1.95
CA ASP A 181 0.61 2.21 2.29
C ASP A 181 -0.75 1.47 2.37
N GLN A 182 -0.78 0.23 1.87
CA GLN A 182 -1.99 -0.57 1.83
C GLN A 182 -2.55 -0.88 3.22
N SER A 183 -1.70 -1.11 4.23
CA SER A 183 -2.13 -1.40 5.60
C SER A 183 -2.77 -0.17 6.28
N GLN A 184 -2.38 1.03 5.87
CA GLN A 184 -2.73 2.30 6.54
C GLN A 184 -3.93 3.04 5.96
N ILE A 185 -4.47 2.60 4.82
CA ILE A 185 -5.59 3.28 4.15
C ILE A 185 -6.83 3.44 5.03
N ARG A 186 -7.11 2.45 5.90
CA ARG A 186 -8.29 2.48 6.79
C ARG A 186 -8.19 3.65 7.77
N SER A 187 -7.00 3.92 8.31
CA SER A 187 -6.74 5.03 9.23
C SER A 187 -6.99 6.38 8.56
N PHE A 188 -6.54 6.56 7.31
CA PHE A 188 -6.79 7.75 6.52
C PHE A 188 -8.28 7.97 6.24
N LEU A 189 -9.01 6.92 5.81
CA LEU A 189 -10.45 7.01 5.55
C LEU A 189 -11.26 7.30 6.82
N ASN A 190 -10.85 6.74 7.96
CA ASN A 190 -11.48 7.04 9.24
C ASN A 190 -11.26 8.51 9.65
N MET A 191 -10.05 9.04 9.44
CA MET A 191 -9.77 10.46 9.65
C MET A 191 -10.68 11.34 8.77
N SER A 192 -10.76 11.06 7.47
CA SER A 192 -11.58 11.88 6.55
C SER A 192 -13.06 11.87 6.95
N LYS A 193 -13.60 10.70 7.31
CA LYS A 193 -14.98 10.54 7.79
C LYS A 193 -15.24 11.32 9.09
N ARG A 194 -14.31 11.31 10.05
CA ARG A 194 -14.44 12.08 11.30
C ARG A 194 -14.46 13.58 11.08
N VAL A 195 -13.75 14.08 10.06
CA VAL A 195 -13.77 15.49 9.67
C VAL A 195 -15.03 15.84 8.86
N GLY A 196 -15.84 14.84 8.49
CA GLY A 196 -17.07 15.03 7.70
C GLY A 196 -16.82 15.17 6.20
N ILE A 197 -15.67 14.69 5.70
CA ILE A 197 -15.28 14.81 4.30
C ILE A 197 -15.30 13.42 3.67
N ASN A 198 -16.19 13.25 2.69
CA ASN A 198 -16.18 12.09 1.82
C ASN A 198 -15.22 12.36 0.65
N ILE A 199 -14.10 11.65 0.62
CA ILE A 199 -13.06 11.85 -0.40
C ILE A 199 -13.54 11.53 -1.83
N GLN A 200 -14.61 10.75 -1.98
CA GLN A 200 -15.18 10.44 -3.29
C GLN A 200 -15.84 11.65 -3.96
N ASP A 201 -16.28 12.63 -3.17
CA ASP A 201 -16.90 13.85 -3.68
C ASP A 201 -15.85 14.82 -4.26
N LEU A 202 -14.58 14.62 -3.91
CA LEU A 202 -13.45 15.43 -4.36
C LEU A 202 -12.95 14.95 -5.73
N LYS A 203 -13.57 15.45 -6.81
CA LYS A 203 -13.27 15.04 -8.19
C LYS A 203 -11.80 15.19 -8.62
N LYS A 204 -11.08 16.14 -8.02
CA LYS A 204 -9.66 16.44 -8.29
C LYS A 204 -8.70 15.75 -7.30
N LEU A 205 -9.19 14.81 -6.51
CA LEU A 205 -8.39 14.00 -5.60
C LEU A 205 -8.43 12.53 -6.03
N ARG A 206 -7.26 11.90 -6.10
CA ARG A 206 -7.10 10.45 -6.28
C ARG A 206 -6.30 9.89 -5.13
N VAL A 207 -6.87 8.89 -4.47
CA VAL A 207 -6.21 8.15 -3.39
C VAL A 207 -6.06 6.71 -3.84
N ARG A 208 -4.83 6.21 -3.85
CA ARG A 208 -4.48 4.84 -4.22
C ARG A 208 -3.58 4.23 -3.14
N THR A 209 -3.51 2.91 -3.12
CA THR A 209 -2.64 2.17 -2.20
C THR A 209 -1.50 1.51 -2.95
N VAL A 210 -0.30 1.51 -2.36
CA VAL A 210 0.88 0.85 -2.91
C VAL A 210 1.30 -0.23 -1.92
N PRO A 211 1.30 -1.52 -2.31
CA PRO A 211 1.94 -2.56 -1.51
C PRO A 211 3.45 -2.42 -1.59
N GLY A 212 4.17 -2.81 -0.54
CA GLY A 212 5.62 -2.96 -0.63
C GLY A 212 6.04 -4.15 -1.49
N LEU A 213 7.33 -4.47 -1.46
CA LEU A 213 7.89 -5.54 -2.28
C LEU A 213 7.33 -6.91 -1.86
N ARG A 214 6.90 -7.70 -2.84
CA ARG A 214 6.41 -9.06 -2.63
C ARG A 214 7.55 -10.05 -2.59
N TYR A 215 7.62 -10.85 -1.53
CA TYR A 215 8.46 -12.02 -1.43
C TYR A 215 7.64 -13.28 -1.72
N GLN A 216 8.13 -14.14 -2.61
CA GLN A 216 7.47 -15.39 -2.98
C GLN A 216 8.41 -16.57 -2.78
N CYS A 217 7.96 -17.55 -2.00
CA CYS A 217 8.68 -18.81 -1.78
C CYS A 217 8.37 -19.85 -2.85
N ARG A 218 9.29 -20.81 -3.00
CA ARG A 218 9.09 -21.99 -3.85
C ARG A 218 7.88 -22.83 -3.42
N SER A 219 7.51 -22.82 -2.13
CA SER A 219 6.29 -23.43 -1.61
C SER A 219 5.01 -22.76 -2.11
N GLY A 220 5.10 -21.62 -2.79
CA GLY A 220 3.96 -20.80 -3.21
C GLY A 220 3.50 -19.78 -2.17
N VAL A 221 4.06 -19.83 -0.95
CA VAL A 221 3.76 -18.86 0.12
C VAL A 221 4.27 -17.47 -0.26
N LYS A 222 3.46 -16.44 -0.03
CA LYS A 222 3.76 -15.05 -0.37
C LYS A 222 3.55 -14.13 0.83
N PHE A 223 4.35 -13.08 0.94
CA PHE A 223 4.10 -11.95 1.84
C PHE A 223 4.65 -10.68 1.18
N SER A 224 4.22 -9.51 1.62
CA SER A 224 4.66 -8.24 1.04
C SER A 224 5.06 -7.26 2.13
N GLY A 225 6.09 -6.45 1.88
CA GLY A 225 6.46 -5.34 2.77
C GLY A 225 5.53 -4.13 2.61
N ASP A 226 5.96 -3.00 3.15
CA ASP A 226 5.17 -1.77 3.23
C ASP A 226 5.70 -0.58 2.39
N LEU A 227 4.79 0.36 2.16
CA LEU A 227 4.92 1.77 1.81
C LEU A 227 5.83 2.65 2.70
N GLU A 228 7.16 2.53 2.71
CA GLU A 228 7.99 3.38 3.62
C GLU A 228 8.43 4.76 3.07
N GLN A 229 8.22 5.05 1.78
CA GLN A 229 8.61 6.34 1.20
C GLN A 229 7.69 7.47 1.65
N ARG A 230 8.29 8.60 2.04
CA ARG A 230 7.60 9.78 2.57
C ARG A 230 8.06 11.04 1.83
N PHE A 231 7.32 11.42 0.78
CA PHE A 231 7.54 12.70 0.12
C PHE A 231 6.26 13.34 -0.42
N ILE A 232 6.33 14.66 -0.58
CA ILE A 232 5.36 15.46 -1.32
C ILE A 232 6.08 16.20 -2.45
N LEU A 233 5.54 16.09 -3.66
CA LEU A 233 5.96 16.79 -4.87
C LEU A 233 4.88 17.83 -5.20
N VAL A 234 5.26 19.11 -5.19
CA VAL A 234 4.37 20.24 -5.45
C VAL A 234 4.74 20.90 -6.78
N ASP A 235 3.73 21.02 -7.65
CA ASP A 235 3.78 21.64 -8.96
C ASP A 235 4.96 21.19 -9.83
N CYS A 236 5.45 19.95 -9.66
CA CYS A 236 6.66 19.44 -10.33
C CYS A 236 7.90 20.36 -10.18
N ARG A 237 7.98 21.11 -9.07
CA ARG A 237 9.02 22.13 -8.82
C ARG A 237 9.72 22.01 -7.47
N THR A 238 8.99 21.53 -6.47
CA THR A 238 9.50 21.42 -5.10
C THR A 238 9.16 20.03 -4.56
N VAL A 239 10.15 19.37 -3.97
CA VAL A 239 9.97 18.12 -3.24
C VAL A 239 10.29 18.34 -1.77
N LEU A 240 9.46 17.79 -0.90
CA LEU A 240 9.81 17.60 0.50
C LEU A 240 9.91 16.09 0.76
N PHE A 241 11.10 15.59 1.06
CA PHE A 241 11.38 14.17 1.28
C PHE A 241 12.10 13.96 2.61
N GLY A 242 11.71 12.95 3.39
CA GLY A 242 12.40 12.64 4.63
C GLY A 242 11.72 11.59 5.48
N THR A 243 11.85 11.70 6.80
CA THR A 243 11.32 10.72 7.74
C THR A 243 10.00 11.14 8.38
N TYR A 244 9.49 12.33 8.09
CA TYR A 244 8.28 12.87 8.73
C TYR A 244 7.00 12.28 8.14
N SER A 245 6.32 11.39 8.88
CA SER A 245 4.97 10.94 8.52
C SER A 245 3.90 11.95 8.95
N TYR A 246 2.78 12.01 8.24
CA TYR A 246 1.70 12.95 8.54
C TYR A 246 0.81 12.43 9.67
N THR A 247 1.36 12.45 10.89
CA THR A 247 0.69 12.00 12.11
C THR A 247 0.98 12.94 13.27
N TRP A 248 0.14 12.89 14.31
CA TRP A 248 0.39 13.62 15.56
C TRP A 248 1.72 13.21 16.22
N ALA A 249 2.12 11.94 16.09
CA ALA A 249 3.35 11.44 16.73
C ALA A 249 4.61 12.13 16.17
N PHE A 250 4.66 12.34 14.86
CA PHE A 250 5.77 13.06 14.23
C PHE A 250 5.79 14.55 14.53
N GLU A 251 4.67 15.13 14.95
CA GLU A 251 4.64 16.49 15.47
C GLU A 251 5.16 16.56 16.92
N LYS A 252 4.77 15.61 17.79
CA LYS A 252 4.93 15.76 19.24
C LYS A 252 6.04 14.94 19.88
N ILE A 253 6.33 13.75 19.36
CA ILE A 253 7.17 12.77 20.07
C ILE A 253 8.33 12.23 19.24
N ASN A 254 8.23 12.19 17.91
CA ASN A 254 9.30 11.63 17.08
C ASN A 254 10.29 12.70 16.62
N HIS A 255 11.56 12.28 16.57
CA HIS A 255 12.59 13.00 15.84
C HIS A 255 12.50 12.70 14.35
N SER A 256 12.58 13.74 13.53
CA SER A 256 12.56 13.58 12.07
C SER A 256 13.31 14.70 11.36
N MET A 257 13.60 14.45 10.10
CA MET A 257 14.32 15.35 9.22
C MET A 257 13.69 15.30 7.83
N VAL A 258 13.61 16.45 7.17
CA VAL A 258 13.06 16.59 5.81
C VAL A 258 13.99 17.47 4.98
N LEU A 259 14.28 17.02 3.77
CA LEU A 259 14.93 17.78 2.71
C LEU A 259 13.85 18.57 1.95
N VAL A 260 14.09 19.85 1.69
CA VAL A 260 13.34 20.65 0.73
C VAL A 260 14.22 20.83 -0.50
N ILE A 261 13.78 20.29 -1.63
CA ILE A 261 14.57 20.13 -2.85
C ILE A 261 13.89 20.89 -3.99
N THR A 262 14.65 21.66 -4.74
CA THR A 262 14.24 22.28 -6.01
C THR A 262 15.30 22.07 -7.09
N GLY A 263 14.95 22.29 -8.36
CA GLY A 263 15.85 22.13 -9.51
C GLY A 263 15.81 20.74 -10.12
N GLN A 264 16.87 20.36 -10.84
CA GLN A 264 16.89 19.15 -11.67
C GLN A 264 16.55 17.86 -10.91
N LEU A 265 16.98 17.71 -9.65
CA LEU A 265 16.70 16.50 -8.84
C LEU A 265 15.20 16.22 -8.62
N VAL A 266 14.34 17.23 -8.76
CA VAL A 266 12.88 17.06 -8.68
C VAL A 266 12.37 16.09 -9.76
N GLY A 267 13.02 16.04 -10.93
CA GLY A 267 12.67 15.10 -12.00
C GLY A 267 12.79 13.63 -11.57
N SER A 268 13.77 13.29 -10.73
CA SER A 268 13.92 11.92 -10.22
C SER A 268 12.77 11.51 -9.28
N TYR A 269 12.22 12.46 -8.51
CA TYR A 269 11.05 12.21 -7.67
C TYR A 269 9.74 12.16 -8.47
N ASP A 270 9.65 12.91 -9.56
CA ASP A 270 8.57 12.78 -10.55
C ASP A 270 8.53 11.37 -11.15
N GLU A 271 9.68 10.90 -11.65
CA GLU A 271 9.83 9.53 -12.17
C GLU A 271 9.48 8.46 -11.12
N GLU A 272 9.96 8.62 -9.89
CA GLU A 272 9.65 7.69 -8.81
C GLU A 272 8.17 7.69 -8.45
N PHE A 273 7.53 8.87 -8.37
CA PHE A 273 6.09 8.94 -8.13
C PHE A 273 5.30 8.22 -9.22
N ARG A 274 5.65 8.39 -10.50
CA ARG A 274 5.03 7.65 -11.60
C ARG A 274 5.22 6.14 -11.48
N ARG A 275 6.41 5.69 -11.08
CA ARG A 275 6.71 4.27 -10.83
C ARG A 275 5.85 3.69 -9.70
N LEU A 276 5.69 4.41 -8.60
CA LEU A 276 4.79 4.01 -7.52
C LEU A 276 3.33 4.03 -7.96
N TYR A 277 2.92 5.04 -8.71
CA TYR A 277 1.56 5.15 -9.22
C TYR A 277 1.23 3.98 -10.15
N ALA A 278 2.17 3.58 -11.01
CA ALA A 278 2.04 2.41 -11.87
C ALA A 278 1.79 1.11 -11.09
N ARG A 279 2.41 0.96 -9.90
CA ARG A 279 2.25 -0.21 -9.02
C ARG A 279 1.07 -0.11 -8.05
N SER A 280 0.40 1.05 -8.02
CA SER A 280 -0.64 1.32 -7.05
C SER A 280 -1.98 0.72 -7.48
N THR A 281 -2.84 0.42 -6.52
CA THR A 281 -4.20 -0.10 -6.76
C THR A 281 -5.26 0.82 -6.15
N VAL A 282 -6.49 0.75 -6.67
CA VAL A 282 -7.62 1.48 -6.07
C VAL A 282 -8.08 0.72 -4.82
N PRO A 283 -8.15 1.36 -3.64
CA PRO A 283 -8.58 0.70 -2.42
C PRO A 283 -9.99 0.12 -2.57
N ALA A 284 -10.18 -1.15 -2.22
CA ALA A 284 -11.46 -1.85 -2.37
C ALA A 284 -12.63 -1.16 -1.63
N VAL A 285 -12.33 -0.41 -0.57
CA VAL A 285 -13.33 0.37 0.18
C VAL A 285 -13.91 1.51 -0.67
N LEU A 286 -13.11 2.08 -1.57
CA LEU A 286 -13.52 3.17 -2.46
C LEU A 286 -14.22 2.67 -3.73
N SER A 287 -13.95 1.45 -4.17
CA SER A 287 -14.65 0.85 -5.32
C SER A 287 -16.06 0.36 -4.96
N LYS A 288 -16.27 -0.17 -3.75
CA LYS A 288 -17.59 -0.67 -3.30
C LYS A 288 -18.66 0.42 -3.17
N GLU A 289 -18.30 1.63 -2.71
CA GLU A 289 -19.23 2.77 -2.58
C GLU A 289 -19.72 3.32 -3.94
N LYS A 290 -18.91 3.22 -5.01
CA LYS A 290 -19.38 3.57 -6.37
C LYS A 290 -20.45 2.61 -6.89
N SER A 291 -20.32 1.33 -6.53
CA SER A 291 -21.22 0.25 -6.94
C SER A 291 -22.62 0.41 -6.30
N SER A 292 -22.66 0.77 -5.01
CA SER A 292 -23.92 1.02 -4.28
C SER A 292 -24.63 2.31 -4.74
N ILE A 293 -23.89 3.35 -5.14
CA ILE A 293 -24.49 4.57 -5.73
C ILE A 293 -25.03 4.31 -7.15
N GLN A 294 -24.37 3.47 -7.96
CA GLN A 294 -24.91 3.05 -9.26
C GLN A 294 -26.21 2.27 -9.11
N LEU A 295 -26.28 1.31 -8.18
CA LEU A 295 -27.52 0.57 -7.86
C LEU A 295 -28.65 1.50 -7.39
N LEU A 296 -28.35 2.54 -6.62
CA LEU A 296 -29.35 3.53 -6.19
C LEU A 296 -29.79 4.48 -7.32
N LYS A 297 -28.91 4.80 -8.28
CA LYS A 297 -29.28 5.60 -9.47
C LYS A 297 -30.12 4.81 -10.47
N GLU A 298 -29.90 3.52 -10.61
CA GLU A 298 -30.71 2.63 -11.45
C GLU A 298 -32.13 2.40 -10.87
N GLY A 299 -32.31 2.57 -9.56
CA GLY A 299 -33.61 2.46 -8.89
C GLY A 299 -34.54 3.67 -9.00
N VAL A 300 -34.10 4.81 -9.57
CA VAL A 300 -34.87 6.08 -9.55
C VAL A 300 -35.45 6.49 -10.92
N THR A 301 -35.25 5.69 -11.97
CA THR A 301 -35.85 5.95 -13.29
C THR A 301 -36.97 4.96 -13.63
N LEU A 302 -38.18 5.23 -13.15
CA LEU A 302 -39.49 4.94 -13.77
C LEU A 302 -40.57 5.48 -12.80
N GLY A 303 -41.27 6.58 -13.10
CA GLY A 303 -42.44 6.56 -13.96
C GLY A 303 -43.72 6.46 -13.11
N SER A 304 -44.34 7.61 -12.80
CA SER A 304 -45.71 7.70 -12.28
C SER A 304 -46.69 7.02 -13.25
N PRO A 305 -47.76 6.37 -12.74
CA PRO A 305 -49.07 6.91 -13.10
C PRO A 305 -50.12 6.89 -11.96
N ASN A 306 -51.12 7.75 -12.18
CA ASN A 306 -52.26 8.05 -11.32
C ASN A 306 -53.29 6.91 -11.14
N SER A 307 -53.92 6.94 -9.96
CA SER A 307 -55.32 6.68 -9.59
C SER A 307 -56.13 5.50 -10.16
N SER A 308 -56.58 4.68 -9.19
CA SER A 308 -57.94 4.09 -8.99
C SER A 308 -58.54 3.15 -10.03
N GLN A 309 -58.85 1.92 -9.60
CA GLN A 309 -60.23 1.43 -9.48
C GLN A 309 -60.31 0.15 -8.63
N LEU A 310 -61.36 0.09 -7.81
CA LEU A 310 -61.78 -1.03 -6.96
C LEU A 310 -62.26 -2.23 -7.80
N SER A 311 -61.94 -3.44 -7.38
CA SER A 311 -62.84 -4.59 -7.55
C SER A 311 -62.68 -5.57 -6.39
N LEU A 312 -63.80 -6.13 -6.00
CA LEU A 312 -64.16 -6.78 -4.75
C LEU A 312 -64.46 -8.27 -5.06
N HIS A 313 -64.25 -9.15 -4.08
CA HIS A 313 -64.52 -10.61 -4.05
C HIS A 313 -63.37 -11.48 -4.64
N GLN A 314 -62.92 -12.59 -4.03
CA GLN A 314 -63.68 -13.64 -3.36
C GLN A 314 -62.79 -14.49 -2.40
N ILE A 315 -63.30 -14.56 -1.18
CA ILE A 315 -63.19 -15.47 -0.03
C ILE A 315 -62.58 -16.89 -0.24
N HIS A 316 -61.88 -17.34 0.82
CA HIS A 316 -61.76 -18.69 1.44
C HIS A 316 -60.31 -19.20 1.52
N MET A 317 -59.78 -19.80 2.59
CA MET A 317 -60.16 -20.05 3.98
C MET A 317 -58.84 -20.44 4.70
N ARG A 318 -58.64 -19.97 5.93
CA ARG A 318 -57.69 -20.59 6.88
C ARG A 318 -58.34 -21.81 7.54
N PRO A 319 -57.54 -22.66 8.18
CA PRO A 319 -57.67 -22.70 9.64
C PRO A 319 -56.35 -22.46 10.37
N LYS A 320 -56.46 -21.58 11.37
CA LYS A 320 -55.57 -21.47 12.54
C LYS A 320 -55.85 -22.64 13.49
N VAL A 321 -54.84 -23.03 14.27
CA VAL A 321 -54.75 -23.00 15.76
C VAL A 321 -53.25 -23.25 16.07
N MET A 322 -52.41 -22.47 16.77
CA MET A 322 -52.47 -21.43 17.81
C MET A 322 -52.74 -21.91 19.25
N GLN A 323 -51.68 -22.16 20.01
CA GLN A 323 -51.54 -21.84 21.45
C GLN A 323 -50.12 -22.21 21.91
N GLY A 324 -49.43 -21.48 22.78
CA GLY A 324 -49.82 -20.35 23.60
C GLY A 324 -48.64 -19.99 24.51
N MET A 325 -48.46 -18.69 24.69
CA MET A 325 -47.43 -18.01 25.48
C MET A 325 -47.52 -18.27 26.99
N ARG A 326 -46.43 -17.90 27.68
CA ARG A 326 -46.32 -17.13 28.96
C ARG A 326 -45.57 -17.90 30.05
N SER A 327 -44.84 -17.28 30.98
CA SER A 327 -44.08 -16.02 31.12
C SER A 327 -43.70 -15.94 32.60
N ALA A 328 -42.57 -15.30 32.92
CA ALA A 328 -42.25 -14.67 34.22
C ALA A 328 -41.96 -15.66 35.40
N GLN A 329 -41.16 -15.38 36.43
CA GLN A 329 -40.34 -14.24 36.89
C GLN A 329 -39.59 -14.72 38.16
N MET A 330 -38.41 -14.13 38.46
CA MET A 330 -37.86 -13.82 39.81
C MET A 330 -37.57 -15.00 40.78
N ASP A 331 -36.61 -15.02 41.70
CA ASP A 331 -35.61 -14.09 42.23
C ASP A 331 -34.73 -14.88 43.24
N LEU A 332 -33.56 -14.32 43.62
CA LEU A 332 -32.78 -14.55 44.90
C LEU A 332 -32.13 -15.95 45.05
N THR A 333 -30.93 -16.20 45.61
CA THR A 333 -30.02 -15.48 46.52
C THR A 333 -28.74 -16.33 46.75
N THR A 334 -27.62 -15.65 46.96
CA THR A 334 -26.49 -15.95 47.88
C THR A 334 -25.53 -17.14 47.64
N ALA A 335 -24.24 -16.78 47.76
CA ALA A 335 -23.04 -17.61 47.82
C ALA A 335 -22.99 -18.55 49.05
N PRO A 336 -21.94 -19.38 49.16
CA PRO A 336 -20.70 -18.91 49.80
C PRO A 336 -19.45 -18.98 48.91
#